data_AF-A0A2E2SU77-F1
#
_entry.id   AF-A0A2E2SU77-F1
#
_cell.length_a   1.000
_cell.length_b   1.000
_cell.length_c   1.000
_cell.angle_alpha   90.00
_cell.angle_beta   90.00
_cell.angle_gamma   90.00
#
_symmetry.space_group_name_H-M   'P 1'
#
loop_
_entity.id
_entity.type
_entity.pdbx_description
1 polymer ?
#
loop_
_entity_poly.entity_id
_entity_poly.type
_entity_poly.pdbx_seq_one_letter_code
_entity_poly.pdbx_strand_id
1 'polypeptide(L)'
;MTTYKPGKKHSSRKYFDTKTKMMCEEPWEWAKKEGNLNVGEGDALWRTGVAYITWKDPLMKEGILECYRLVSADRTHFRKDHYQAMRHTGRWHEDDVTRDQVIMSLAALKVNGDLIELDEIASKLPYKLSRKYNMTPDMWAWTKTLTCQSEKKLKMYTNIACFFGIIEKFVAFNFNRLIAKVCGYERNVISNNEYTSRFHYDKKEEWNEFQLKLSKAYYMGFAFHLACWQMYTLPKSQNTFLRRVLTKMMLNYCEKENYLCRILLGDKTITWEQVENYQPREGFRWQAYLDGSWPNYNGEQSEEWKEKHLKWNQMDRDCLITMWEKEIGNE
;
A
#
# COMPACT_ATOMS: atom_id res chain seq x y z
N MET A 1 3.50 31.69 -6.80
CA MET A 1 2.98 31.21 -8.10
C MET A 1 3.38 29.76 -8.21
N THR A 2 2.42 28.84 -8.16
CA THR A 2 2.68 27.40 -8.24
C THR A 2 3.10 27.07 -9.67
N THR A 3 4.29 26.51 -9.85
CA THR A 3 4.78 25.97 -11.14
C THR A 3 4.16 24.60 -11.46
N TYR A 4 3.13 24.20 -10.71
CA TYR A 4 2.41 22.97 -10.88
C TYR A 4 1.69 22.96 -12.23
N LYS A 5 2.29 22.28 -13.20
CA LYS A 5 1.56 21.71 -14.32
C LYS A 5 0.81 20.51 -13.74
N PRO A 6 -0.54 20.48 -13.78
CA PRO A 6 -1.29 19.27 -13.48
C PRO A 6 -0.60 18.10 -14.16
N GLY A 7 -0.24 17.08 -13.38
CA GLY A 7 0.27 15.83 -13.93
C GLY A 7 -0.62 15.46 -15.12
N LYS A 8 -0.03 15.20 -16.28
CA LYS A 8 -0.82 14.91 -17.49
C LYS A 8 -1.76 13.78 -17.12
N LYS A 9 -3.07 14.07 -17.09
CA LYS A 9 -4.13 13.06 -16.92
C LYS A 9 -3.69 11.86 -17.75
N HIS A 10 -3.48 10.71 -17.10
CA HIS A 10 -2.85 9.59 -17.78
C HIS A 10 -3.80 9.15 -18.91
N SER A 11 -3.55 9.62 -20.12
CA SER A 11 -4.24 9.23 -21.35
C SER A 11 -3.77 7.86 -21.84
N SER A 12 -2.96 7.18 -21.03
CA SER A 12 -2.46 5.85 -21.32
C SER A 12 -3.58 4.85 -21.08
N ARG A 13 -4.30 4.53 -22.15
CA ARG A 13 -5.19 3.35 -22.25
C ARG A 13 -4.46 2.01 -21.96
N LYS A 14 -3.14 2.06 -21.71
CA LYS A 14 -2.26 0.89 -21.54
C LYS A 14 -2.37 0.26 -20.14
N TYR A 15 -2.62 1.06 -19.11
CA TYR A 15 -2.63 0.61 -17.71
C TYR A 15 -3.95 0.91 -17.00
N PHE A 16 -4.63 2.00 -17.38
CA PHE A 16 -5.97 2.29 -16.92
C PHE A 16 -6.98 1.78 -17.96
N ASP A 17 -7.78 0.79 -17.58
CA ASP A 17 -8.89 0.34 -18.40
C ASP A 17 -10.11 1.22 -18.10
N THR A 18 -10.53 2.03 -19.07
CA THR A 18 -11.68 2.94 -18.92
C THR A 18 -13.02 2.21 -18.87
N LYS A 19 -13.09 0.96 -19.35
CA LYS A 19 -14.31 0.15 -19.33
C LYS A 19 -14.52 -0.43 -17.93
N THR A 20 -13.47 -0.99 -17.36
CA THR A 20 -13.51 -1.60 -16.01
C THR A 20 -13.22 -0.59 -14.92
N LYS A 21 -12.67 0.58 -15.28
CA LYS A 21 -12.32 1.70 -14.41
C LYS A 21 -11.20 1.34 -13.43
N MET A 22 -10.33 0.39 -13.80
CA MET A 22 -9.29 -0.16 -12.94
C MET A 22 -7.88 0.08 -13.49
N MET A 23 -6.93 0.23 -12.57
CA MET A 23 -5.50 0.20 -12.85
C MET A 23 -5.00 -1.25 -12.85
N CYS A 24 -4.70 -1.77 -14.04
CA CYS A 24 -4.23 -3.12 -14.24
C CYS A 24 -2.72 -3.14 -14.54
N GLU A 25 -2.07 -4.26 -14.21
CA GLU A 25 -0.75 -4.55 -14.74
C GLU A 25 -0.87 -4.92 -16.22
N GLU A 26 0.19 -4.70 -17.00
CA GLU A 26 0.27 -5.40 -18.27
C GLU A 26 0.38 -6.90 -18.00
N PRO A 27 -0.44 -7.74 -18.66
CA PRO A 27 -0.26 -9.18 -18.54
C PRO A 27 1.13 -9.54 -19.05
N TRP A 28 1.84 -10.34 -18.26
CA TRP A 28 3.18 -10.83 -18.56
C TRP A 28 3.21 -11.51 -19.94
N GLU A 29 4.30 -11.39 -20.70
CA GLU A 29 4.34 -11.94 -22.07
C GLU A 29 4.09 -13.45 -22.13
N TRP A 30 4.55 -14.20 -21.12
CA TRP A 30 4.28 -15.64 -21.01
C TRP A 30 2.80 -15.92 -20.75
N ALA A 31 2.13 -15.10 -19.94
CA ALA A 31 0.71 -15.21 -19.67
C ALA A 31 -0.16 -14.91 -20.90
N LYS A 32 0.28 -13.95 -21.73
CA LYS A 32 -0.34 -13.70 -23.05
C LYS A 32 -0.25 -14.93 -23.95
N LYS A 33 0.87 -15.67 -23.92
CA LYS A 33 1.08 -16.89 -24.71
C LYS A 33 0.20 -18.06 -24.24
N GLU A 34 -0.12 -18.12 -22.95
CA GLU A 34 -0.95 -19.18 -22.37
C GLU A 34 -2.46 -18.89 -22.41
N GLY A 35 -2.88 -17.74 -22.95
CA GLY A 35 -4.30 -17.35 -22.99
C GLY A 35 -4.90 -17.02 -21.62
N ASN A 36 -4.06 -16.86 -20.59
CA ASN A 36 -4.50 -16.49 -19.25
C ASN A 36 -4.83 -14.99 -19.24
N LEU A 37 -6.12 -14.64 -19.15
CA LEU A 37 -6.61 -13.25 -19.19
C LEU A 37 -6.43 -12.49 -17.86
N ASN A 38 -6.13 -13.17 -16.76
CA ASN A 38 -6.18 -12.60 -15.40
C ASN A 38 -4.87 -11.93 -14.92
N VAL A 39 -3.86 -11.78 -15.77
CA VAL A 39 -2.46 -11.59 -15.32
C VAL A 39 -2.09 -10.13 -15.05
N GLY A 40 -3.09 -9.28 -14.83
CA GLY A 40 -2.92 -7.92 -14.33
C GLY A 40 -3.99 -7.47 -13.34
N GLU A 41 -4.99 -8.30 -13.06
CA GLU A 41 -6.15 -7.97 -12.24
C GLU A 41 -5.98 -8.32 -10.75
N GLY A 42 -4.98 -9.15 -10.43
CA GLY A 42 -4.80 -9.73 -9.09
C GLY A 42 -4.63 -8.69 -7.96
N ASP A 43 -4.02 -7.54 -8.27
CA ASP A 43 -3.80 -6.42 -7.35
C ASP A 43 -4.46 -5.12 -7.85
N ALA A 44 -5.43 -5.22 -8.77
CA ALA A 44 -6.00 -4.05 -9.44
C ALA A 44 -6.66 -3.07 -8.44
N LEU A 45 -7.44 -3.58 -7.47
CA LEU A 45 -8.05 -2.73 -6.44
C LEU A 45 -6.99 -1.95 -5.63
N TRP A 46 -5.87 -2.58 -5.31
CA TRP A 46 -4.77 -1.90 -4.61
C TRP A 46 -4.17 -0.79 -5.47
N ARG A 47 -3.85 -1.09 -6.74
CA ARG A 47 -3.27 -0.10 -7.67
C ARG A 47 -4.23 1.05 -7.97
N THR A 48 -5.50 0.76 -8.17
CA THR A 48 -6.55 1.78 -8.37
C THR A 48 -6.67 2.67 -7.13
N GLY A 49 -6.56 2.10 -5.92
CA GLY A 49 -6.53 2.87 -4.68
C GLY A 49 -5.37 3.88 -4.63
N VAL A 50 -4.15 3.44 -4.93
CA VAL A 50 -2.99 4.34 -4.96
C VAL A 50 -3.11 5.39 -6.08
N ALA A 51 -3.56 4.98 -7.27
CA ALA A 51 -3.78 5.90 -8.38
C ALA A 51 -4.85 6.95 -8.04
N TYR A 52 -5.91 6.56 -7.34
CA TYR A 52 -6.95 7.49 -6.91
C TYR A 52 -6.44 8.50 -5.87
N ILE A 53 -5.63 8.06 -4.90
CA ILE A 53 -4.92 8.97 -3.98
C ILE A 53 -4.12 10.02 -4.76
N THR A 54 -3.46 9.57 -5.81
CA THR A 54 -2.49 10.36 -6.57
C THR A 54 -3.17 11.36 -7.51
N TRP A 55 -4.10 10.89 -8.34
CA TRP A 55 -4.67 11.67 -9.45
C TRP A 55 -6.11 12.12 -9.21
N LYS A 56 -6.79 11.59 -8.17
CA LYS A 56 -8.18 11.91 -7.82
C LYS A 56 -9.17 11.81 -8.98
N ASP A 57 -8.94 10.89 -9.92
CA ASP A 57 -9.84 10.70 -11.07
C ASP A 57 -11.17 10.07 -10.61
N PRO A 58 -12.34 10.69 -10.91
CA PRO A 58 -13.64 10.14 -10.53
C PRO A 58 -13.92 8.74 -11.06
N LEU A 59 -13.36 8.35 -12.21
CA LEU A 59 -13.52 6.99 -12.73
C LEU A 59 -12.82 5.98 -11.82
N MET A 60 -11.66 6.32 -11.23
CA MET A 60 -10.97 5.44 -10.29
C MET A 60 -11.75 5.29 -8.99
N LYS A 61 -12.39 6.36 -8.51
CA LYS A 61 -13.35 6.27 -7.40
C LYS A 61 -14.45 5.28 -7.74
N GLU A 62 -15.08 5.44 -8.90
CA GLU A 62 -16.16 4.56 -9.35
C GLU A 62 -15.70 3.09 -9.44
N GLY A 63 -14.52 2.82 -10.00
CA GLY A 63 -13.93 1.47 -10.03
C GLY A 63 -13.69 0.88 -8.63
N ILE A 64 -13.22 1.70 -7.68
CA ILE A 64 -13.10 1.29 -6.26
C ILE A 64 -14.48 0.90 -5.71
N LEU A 65 -15.51 1.73 -5.90
CA LEU A 65 -16.86 1.47 -5.38
C LEU A 65 -17.49 0.22 -6.00
N GLU A 66 -17.32 0.01 -7.31
CA GLU A 66 -17.79 -1.19 -8.01
C GLU A 66 -17.11 -2.47 -7.51
N CYS A 67 -15.93 -2.38 -6.89
CA CYS A 67 -15.30 -3.53 -6.25
C CYS A 67 -15.96 -3.93 -4.91
N TYR A 68 -16.99 -3.23 -4.45
CA TYR A 68 -17.75 -3.57 -3.24
C TYR A 68 -19.20 -3.90 -3.57
N ARG A 69 -19.53 -5.20 -3.54
CA ARG A 69 -20.91 -5.66 -3.75
C ARG A 69 -21.66 -5.75 -2.43
N LEU A 70 -22.80 -5.08 -2.32
CA LEU A 70 -23.70 -5.29 -1.19
C LEU A 70 -24.33 -6.68 -1.29
N VAL A 71 -24.16 -7.48 -0.24
CA VAL A 71 -24.79 -8.79 -0.05
C VAL A 71 -25.85 -8.63 1.03
N SER A 72 -27.11 -8.69 0.60
CA SER A 72 -28.25 -8.50 1.47
C SER A 72 -28.51 -9.74 2.35
N ALA A 73 -28.92 -9.48 3.59
CA ALA A 73 -29.21 -10.52 4.59
C ALA A 73 -30.40 -11.40 4.20
N ASP A 74 -31.33 -10.87 3.41
CA ASP A 74 -32.54 -11.56 2.92
C ASP A 74 -32.24 -12.74 1.98
N ARG A 75 -31.09 -12.71 1.29
CA ARG A 75 -30.69 -13.68 0.27
C ARG A 75 -29.67 -14.71 0.74
N THR A 76 -29.29 -14.69 2.02
CA THR A 76 -28.16 -15.47 2.52
C THR A 76 -28.36 -15.93 3.97
N HIS A 77 -27.52 -16.86 4.46
CA HIS A 77 -27.50 -17.24 5.87
C HIS A 77 -26.89 -16.16 6.80
N PHE A 78 -26.62 -14.95 6.28
CA PHE A 78 -26.02 -13.86 7.04
C PHE A 78 -27.10 -13.03 7.77
N ARG A 79 -26.80 -12.65 9.01
CA ARG A 79 -27.75 -11.90 9.87
C ARG A 79 -27.88 -10.41 9.53
N LYS A 80 -26.96 -9.86 8.72
CA LYS A 80 -26.86 -8.43 8.40
C LYS A 80 -26.31 -8.25 7.00
N ASP A 81 -26.74 -7.18 6.35
CA ASP A 81 -26.17 -6.71 5.09
C ASP A 81 -24.68 -6.45 5.28
N HIS A 82 -23.90 -6.86 4.29
CA HIS A 82 -22.45 -6.64 4.30
C HIS A 82 -21.92 -6.42 2.90
N TYR A 83 -20.77 -5.76 2.79
CA TYR A 83 -20.06 -5.65 1.53
C TYR A 83 -19.09 -6.82 1.34
N GLN A 84 -19.18 -7.49 0.19
CA GLN A 84 -18.16 -8.39 -0.31
C GLN A 84 -17.25 -7.62 -1.26
N ALA A 85 -15.98 -7.47 -0.88
CA ALA A 85 -14.97 -6.85 -1.73
C ALA A 85 -14.42 -7.86 -2.76
N MET A 86 -13.97 -7.34 -3.90
CA MET A 86 -13.32 -8.10 -4.97
C MET A 86 -12.09 -7.37 -5.49
N ARG A 87 -11.23 -8.08 -6.22
CA ARG A 87 -9.95 -7.55 -6.67
C ARG A 87 -10.04 -6.61 -7.87
N HIS A 88 -11.10 -6.76 -8.65
CA HIS A 88 -11.34 -6.05 -9.90
C HIS A 88 -12.83 -6.01 -10.20
N THR A 89 -13.31 -4.93 -10.83
CA THR A 89 -14.73 -4.76 -11.19
C THR A 89 -15.21 -5.92 -12.07
N GLY A 90 -16.47 -6.35 -11.88
CA GLY A 90 -17.03 -7.45 -12.65
C GLY A 90 -16.72 -8.87 -12.13
N ARG A 91 -15.78 -9.04 -11.18
CA ARG A 91 -15.39 -10.36 -10.64
C ARG A 91 -16.22 -10.79 -9.43
N TRP A 92 -17.54 -10.67 -9.56
CA TRP A 92 -18.52 -10.85 -8.47
C TRP A 92 -18.57 -12.26 -7.86
N HIS A 93 -18.01 -13.26 -8.54
CA HIS A 93 -18.00 -14.66 -8.10
C HIS A 93 -16.72 -15.01 -7.33
N GLU A 94 -15.76 -14.09 -7.26
CA GLU A 94 -14.49 -14.32 -6.61
C GLU A 94 -14.52 -13.89 -5.16
N ASP A 95 -13.98 -14.76 -4.33
CA ASP A 95 -13.94 -14.62 -2.89
C ASP A 95 -12.51 -14.92 -2.42
N ASP A 96 -11.61 -14.04 -2.82
CA ASP A 96 -10.16 -14.15 -2.60
C ASP A 96 -9.46 -12.80 -2.37
N VAL A 97 -10.22 -11.72 -2.21
CA VAL A 97 -9.67 -10.37 -1.98
C VAL A 97 -8.79 -10.37 -0.72
N THR A 98 -7.64 -9.71 -0.84
CA THR A 98 -6.62 -9.65 0.19
C THR A 98 -6.81 -8.43 1.10
N ARG A 99 -6.20 -8.45 2.29
CA ARG A 99 -6.28 -7.34 3.26
C ARG A 99 -5.71 -6.04 2.70
N ASP A 100 -4.60 -6.12 1.97
CA ASP A 100 -3.90 -4.98 1.38
C ASP A 100 -4.78 -4.21 0.38
N GLN A 101 -5.53 -4.91 -0.45
CA GLN A 101 -6.46 -4.30 -1.41
C GLN A 101 -7.56 -3.52 -0.68
N VAL A 102 -8.13 -4.11 0.36
CA VAL A 102 -9.15 -3.47 1.20
C VAL A 102 -8.59 -2.29 1.99
N ILE A 103 -7.36 -2.40 2.53
CA ILE A 103 -6.72 -1.30 3.24
C ILE A 103 -6.53 -0.12 2.29
N MET A 104 -6.02 -0.37 1.09
CA MET A 104 -5.66 0.69 0.15
C MET A 104 -6.88 1.42 -0.41
N SER A 105 -7.94 0.70 -0.76
CA SER A 105 -9.18 1.31 -1.25
C SER A 105 -9.85 2.20 -0.19
N LEU A 106 -9.95 1.73 1.07
CA LEU A 106 -10.51 2.54 2.16
C LEU A 106 -9.60 3.72 2.50
N ALA A 107 -8.28 3.53 2.47
CA ALA A 107 -7.34 4.62 2.66
C ALA A 107 -7.50 5.67 1.56
N ALA A 108 -7.70 5.27 0.31
CA ALA A 108 -7.90 6.18 -0.81
C ALA A 108 -9.14 7.05 -0.65
N LEU A 109 -10.28 6.46 -0.32
CA LEU A 109 -11.51 7.21 -0.02
C LEU A 109 -11.30 8.19 1.15
N LYS A 110 -10.60 7.77 2.21
CA LYS A 110 -10.30 8.64 3.36
C LYS A 110 -9.39 9.81 3.00
N VAL A 111 -8.33 9.56 2.23
CA VAL A 111 -7.33 10.55 1.83
C VAL A 111 -7.96 11.64 0.96
N ASN A 112 -8.89 11.26 0.09
CA ASN A 112 -9.57 12.15 -0.85
C ASN A 112 -10.86 12.79 -0.32
N GLY A 113 -11.31 12.40 0.88
CA GLY A 113 -12.45 13.02 1.55
C GLY A 113 -13.81 12.43 1.15
N ASP A 114 -13.84 11.26 0.53
CA ASP A 114 -15.06 10.53 0.15
C ASP A 114 -15.67 9.81 1.38
N LEU A 115 -16.03 10.61 2.39
CA LEU A 115 -16.40 10.10 3.72
C LEU A 115 -17.74 9.37 3.73
N ILE A 116 -18.66 9.69 2.82
CA ILE A 116 -19.97 9.05 2.74
C ILE A 116 -19.81 7.61 2.27
N GLU A 117 -19.11 7.41 1.15
CA GLU A 117 -18.85 6.09 0.59
C GLU A 117 -17.94 5.27 1.49
N LEU A 118 -16.96 5.92 2.13
CA LEU A 118 -16.11 5.28 3.12
C LEU A 118 -16.91 4.73 4.31
N ASP A 119 -17.81 5.52 4.89
CA ASP A 119 -18.64 5.11 6.02
C ASP A 119 -19.59 3.97 5.63
N GLU A 120 -20.23 4.09 4.46
CA GLU A 120 -21.13 3.07 3.91
C GLU A 120 -20.42 1.71 3.77
N ILE A 121 -19.23 1.70 3.16
CA ILE A 121 -18.46 0.46 2.96
C ILE A 121 -17.92 -0.05 4.29
N ALA A 122 -17.21 0.78 5.06
CA ALA A 122 -16.50 0.34 6.27
C ALA A 122 -17.46 -0.09 7.39
N SER A 123 -18.68 0.45 7.46
CA SER A 123 -19.67 0.10 8.49
C SER A 123 -20.26 -1.30 8.28
N LYS A 124 -20.31 -1.74 7.01
CA LYS A 124 -20.84 -3.02 6.57
C LYS A 124 -19.75 -4.02 6.13
N LEU A 125 -18.49 -3.73 6.41
CA LEU A 125 -17.40 -4.64 6.07
C LEU A 125 -17.29 -5.79 7.09
N PRO A 126 -17.36 -7.07 6.67
CA PRO A 126 -17.27 -8.20 7.58
C PRO A 126 -15.85 -8.42 8.09
N TYR A 127 -15.71 -9.06 9.26
CA TYR A 127 -14.38 -9.43 9.79
C TYR A 127 -13.66 -10.44 8.88
N LYS A 128 -14.41 -11.39 8.31
CA LYS A 128 -13.93 -12.29 7.26
C LYS A 128 -14.11 -11.60 5.91
N LEU A 129 -13.00 -11.12 5.33
CA LEU A 129 -13.00 -10.38 4.07
C LEU A 129 -13.16 -11.31 2.87
N SER A 130 -12.57 -12.50 2.96
CA SER A 130 -12.73 -13.54 1.96
C SER A 130 -12.60 -14.95 2.53
N ARG A 131 -12.77 -15.99 1.70
CA ARG A 131 -12.52 -17.39 2.10
C ARG A 131 -11.18 -17.59 2.78
N LYS A 132 -10.14 -16.90 2.32
CA LYS A 132 -8.75 -17.06 2.79
C LYS A 132 -8.35 -16.01 3.84
N TYR A 133 -8.95 -14.82 3.84
CA TYR A 133 -8.45 -13.70 4.62
C TYR A 133 -9.47 -13.15 5.62
N ASN A 134 -9.05 -13.05 6.87
CA ASN A 134 -9.72 -12.27 7.92
C ASN A 134 -8.96 -10.97 8.15
N MET A 135 -9.64 -9.95 8.66
CA MET A 135 -8.97 -8.78 9.24
C MET A 135 -8.08 -9.23 10.41
N THR A 136 -6.97 -8.53 10.63
CA THR A 136 -6.25 -8.60 11.89
C THR A 136 -6.91 -7.72 12.95
N PRO A 137 -6.64 -7.93 14.24
CA PRO A 137 -7.21 -7.10 15.31
C PRO A 137 -6.94 -5.60 15.15
N ASP A 138 -5.74 -5.22 14.70
CA ASP A 138 -5.36 -3.83 14.41
C ASP A 138 -6.14 -3.27 13.21
N MET A 139 -6.26 -4.03 12.11
CA MET A 139 -7.04 -3.63 10.94
C MET A 139 -8.52 -3.48 11.27
N TRP A 140 -9.09 -4.42 12.04
CA TRP A 140 -10.48 -4.33 12.49
C TRP A 140 -10.71 -3.09 13.36
N ALA A 141 -9.83 -2.81 14.31
CA ALA A 141 -9.94 -1.61 15.14
C ALA A 141 -9.78 -0.34 14.29
N TRP A 142 -8.84 -0.32 13.34
CA TRP A 142 -8.67 0.77 12.38
C TRP A 142 -9.93 1.00 11.54
N THR A 143 -10.56 -0.03 10.97
CA THR A 143 -11.81 0.15 10.20
C THR A 143 -12.94 0.71 11.06
N LYS A 144 -13.01 0.38 12.36
CA LYS A 144 -13.94 1.02 13.29
C LYS A 144 -13.63 2.50 13.53
N THR A 145 -12.39 2.94 13.41
CA THR A 145 -12.08 4.39 13.47
C THR A 145 -12.60 5.16 12.26
N LEU A 146 -12.86 4.49 11.12
CA LEU A 146 -13.34 5.14 9.90
C LEU A 146 -14.84 5.48 9.94
N THR A 147 -15.60 4.79 10.79
CA THR A 147 -17.07 4.88 10.86
C THR A 147 -17.59 5.48 12.17
N CYS A 148 -16.70 5.65 13.15
CA CYS A 148 -17.13 6.03 14.49
C CYS A 148 -17.29 7.55 14.63
N GLN A 149 -18.50 7.99 14.97
CA GLN A 149 -18.83 9.39 15.25
C GLN A 149 -18.57 9.81 16.71
N SER A 150 -18.41 8.85 17.63
CA SER A 150 -18.24 9.15 19.06
C SER A 150 -16.76 9.30 19.42
N GLU A 151 -16.36 10.49 19.87
CA GLU A 151 -15.02 10.81 20.40
C GLU A 151 -14.44 9.72 21.33
N LYS A 152 -15.23 9.27 22.31
CA LYS A 152 -14.81 8.23 23.28
C LYS A 152 -14.50 6.90 22.61
N LYS A 153 -15.38 6.45 21.70
CA LYS A 153 -15.19 5.18 20.97
C LYS A 153 -14.06 5.31 19.95
N LEU A 154 -13.93 6.46 19.31
CA LEU A 154 -12.86 6.76 18.37
C LEU A 154 -11.49 6.66 19.04
N LYS A 155 -11.34 7.26 20.23
CA LYS A 155 -10.15 7.14 21.08
C LYS A 155 -9.86 5.69 21.48
N MET A 156 -10.89 4.95 21.88
CA MET A 156 -10.78 3.54 22.26
C MET A 156 -10.28 2.68 21.08
N TYR A 157 -10.91 2.78 19.91
CA TYR A 157 -10.50 2.01 18.73
C TYR A 157 -9.11 2.42 18.22
N THR A 158 -8.77 3.72 18.28
CA THR A 158 -7.42 4.20 17.98
C THR A 158 -6.39 3.55 18.90
N ASN A 159 -6.67 3.48 20.21
CA ASN A 159 -5.79 2.82 21.17
C ASN A 159 -5.66 1.31 20.92
N ILE A 160 -6.75 0.62 20.59
CA ILE A 160 -6.72 -0.80 20.25
C ILE A 160 -5.87 -1.04 19.01
N ALA A 161 -6.09 -0.26 17.93
CA ALA A 161 -5.29 -0.35 16.70
C ALA A 161 -3.80 -0.13 16.98
N CYS A 162 -3.48 0.93 17.75
CA CYS A 162 -2.09 1.23 18.10
C CYS A 162 -1.47 0.18 19.03
N PHE A 163 -2.23 -0.38 19.98
CA PHE A 163 -1.73 -1.41 20.90
C PHE A 163 -1.33 -2.68 20.16
N PHE A 164 -2.21 -3.21 19.31
CA PHE A 164 -1.87 -4.38 18.49
C PHE A 164 -0.78 -4.06 17.47
N GLY A 165 -0.78 -2.86 16.89
CA GLY A 165 0.30 -2.40 16.03
C GLY A 165 1.66 -2.35 16.74
N ILE A 166 1.73 -1.88 18.00
CA ILE A 166 2.96 -1.89 18.78
C ILE A 166 3.46 -3.32 19.00
N ILE A 167 2.59 -4.26 19.40
CA ILE A 167 2.97 -5.65 19.62
C ILE A 167 3.52 -6.27 18.33
N GLU A 168 2.77 -6.15 17.23
CA GLU A 168 3.16 -6.69 15.94
C GLU A 168 4.50 -6.11 15.47
N LYS A 169 4.65 -4.78 15.49
CA LYS A 169 5.87 -4.11 15.01
C LYS A 169 7.05 -4.32 15.95
N PHE A 170 6.83 -4.45 17.26
CA PHE A 170 7.89 -4.82 18.20
C PHE A 170 8.47 -6.20 17.86
N VAL A 171 7.62 -7.20 17.62
CA VAL A 171 8.08 -8.54 17.23
C VAL A 171 8.72 -8.50 15.84
N ALA A 172 8.02 -7.95 14.85
CA ALA A 172 8.45 -7.95 13.46
C ALA A 172 9.76 -7.19 13.24
N PHE A 173 9.94 -6.00 13.82
CA PHE A 173 11.14 -5.19 13.60
C PHE A 173 12.37 -5.78 14.29
N ASN A 174 12.22 -6.31 15.50
CA ASN A 174 13.32 -6.98 16.18
C ASN A 174 13.69 -8.29 15.48
N PHE A 175 12.70 -9.05 15.01
CA PHE A 175 12.96 -10.25 14.23
C PHE A 175 13.63 -9.92 12.89
N ASN A 176 13.16 -8.89 12.17
CA ASN A 176 13.82 -8.42 10.95
C ASN A 176 15.27 -8.01 11.20
N ARG A 177 15.59 -7.33 12.31
CA ARG A 177 16.99 -7.01 12.65
C ARG A 177 17.85 -8.26 12.84
N LEU A 178 17.29 -9.29 13.46
CA LEU A 178 17.99 -10.58 13.59
C LEU A 178 18.19 -11.24 12.23
N ILE A 179 17.13 -11.34 11.42
CA ILE A 179 17.22 -11.90 10.06
C ILE A 179 18.24 -11.13 9.23
N ALA A 180 18.20 -9.79 9.28
CA ALA A 180 19.14 -8.94 8.56
C ALA A 180 20.58 -9.22 8.96
N LYS A 181 20.86 -9.41 10.26
CA LYS A 181 22.19 -9.79 10.74
C LYS A 181 22.63 -11.17 10.24
N VAL A 182 21.73 -12.14 10.18
CA VAL A 182 22.03 -13.53 9.76
C VAL A 182 22.16 -13.67 8.25
N CYS A 183 21.37 -12.92 7.49
CA CYS A 183 21.33 -12.94 6.03
C CYS A 183 22.22 -11.86 5.38
N GLY A 184 22.89 -11.01 6.16
CA GLY A 184 23.75 -9.94 5.63
C GLY A 184 22.99 -8.82 4.92
N TYR A 185 21.75 -8.53 5.36
CA TYR A 185 20.99 -7.37 4.88
C TYR A 185 21.46 -6.09 5.57
N GLU A 186 21.64 -5.05 4.78
CA GLU A 186 22.21 -3.78 5.23
C GLU A 186 21.21 -2.65 5.03
N ARG A 187 20.54 -2.26 6.11
CA ARG A 187 19.50 -1.23 6.06
C ARG A 187 20.11 0.16 5.97
N ASN A 188 19.55 1.02 5.11
CA ASN A 188 20.00 2.41 4.90
C ASN A 188 21.43 2.57 4.34
N VAL A 189 21.99 1.51 3.74
CA VAL A 189 23.31 1.58 3.08
C VAL A 189 23.18 1.94 1.60
N ILE A 190 22.17 1.37 0.94
CA ILE A 190 21.91 1.59 -0.48
C ILE A 190 20.98 2.78 -0.64
N SER A 191 21.37 3.78 -1.43
CA SER A 191 20.48 4.88 -1.79
C SER A 191 19.41 4.42 -2.79
N ASN A 192 18.29 5.15 -2.88
CA ASN A 192 17.26 4.79 -3.86
C ASN A 192 17.82 4.78 -5.30
N ASN A 193 18.77 5.68 -5.60
CA ASN A 193 19.39 5.85 -6.91
C ASN A 193 20.47 4.79 -7.23
N GLU A 194 21.02 4.13 -6.21
CA GLU A 194 21.99 3.04 -6.38
C GLU A 194 21.35 1.65 -6.32
N TYR A 195 20.10 1.56 -5.85
CA TYR A 195 19.42 0.29 -5.72
C TYR A 195 19.30 -0.43 -7.07
N THR A 196 19.95 -1.59 -7.11
CA THR A 196 19.71 -2.64 -8.10
C THR A 196 19.33 -3.89 -7.35
N SER A 197 18.49 -4.70 -7.95
CA SER A 197 18.12 -6.00 -7.38
C SER A 197 19.25 -7.03 -7.44
N ARG A 198 20.11 -6.93 -8.46
CA ARG A 198 21.24 -7.85 -8.71
C ARG A 198 22.19 -7.89 -7.53
N PHE A 199 22.43 -6.75 -6.89
CA PHE A 199 23.28 -6.65 -5.70
C PHE A 199 22.92 -7.66 -4.59
N HIS A 200 21.68 -8.16 -4.57
CA HIS A 200 21.19 -9.07 -3.54
C HIS A 200 20.98 -10.51 -4.01
N TYR A 201 21.04 -10.76 -5.32
CA TYR A 201 21.02 -12.12 -5.87
C TYR A 201 22.31 -12.84 -5.57
N ASP A 202 23.43 -12.20 -5.85
CA ASP A 202 24.76 -12.74 -5.60
C ASP A 202 24.90 -13.15 -4.12
N LYS A 203 24.35 -12.34 -3.20
CA LYS A 203 24.28 -12.67 -1.77
C LYS A 203 23.42 -13.91 -1.46
N LYS A 204 22.31 -14.12 -2.18
CA LYS A 204 21.35 -15.22 -1.95
C LYS A 204 21.81 -16.56 -2.50
N GLU A 205 22.62 -16.57 -3.56
CA GLU A 205 23.18 -17.80 -4.12
C GLU A 205 24.12 -18.51 -3.15
N GLU A 206 24.76 -17.76 -2.25
CA GLU A 206 25.65 -18.28 -1.21
C GLU A 206 24.91 -18.76 0.05
N TRP A 207 23.59 -18.59 0.14
CA TRP A 207 22.83 -18.91 1.35
C TRP A 207 22.52 -20.40 1.50
N ASN A 208 22.65 -20.88 2.73
CA ASN A 208 22.15 -22.20 3.09
C ASN A 208 20.61 -22.21 3.24
N GLU A 209 20.03 -23.41 3.34
CA GLU A 209 18.57 -23.58 3.50
C GLU A 209 18.00 -22.83 4.71
N PHE A 210 18.76 -22.71 5.80
CA PHE A 210 18.32 -22.02 7.00
C PHE A 210 18.17 -20.52 6.73
N GLN A 211 19.16 -19.89 6.10
CA GLN A 211 19.09 -18.48 5.70
C GLN A 211 17.95 -18.23 4.71
N LEU A 212 17.74 -19.13 3.74
CA LEU A 212 16.62 -19.03 2.80
C LEU A 212 15.25 -19.14 3.49
N LYS A 213 15.09 -20.07 4.43
CA LYS A 213 13.86 -20.21 5.24
C LYS A 213 13.64 -18.99 6.12
N LEU A 214 14.71 -18.50 6.76
CA LEU A 214 14.67 -17.33 7.63
C LEU A 214 14.30 -16.06 6.86
N SER A 215 14.86 -15.86 5.66
CA SER A 215 14.53 -14.73 4.79
C SER A 215 13.06 -14.72 4.37
N LYS A 216 12.40 -15.87 4.22
CA LYS A 216 10.95 -15.91 3.90
C LYS A 216 10.08 -15.40 5.05
N ALA A 217 10.59 -15.40 6.27
CA ALA A 217 9.90 -14.87 7.45
C ALA A 217 10.14 -13.37 7.68
N TYR A 218 10.91 -12.70 6.80
CA TYR A 218 11.16 -11.28 6.88
C TYR A 218 9.84 -10.50 6.71
N TYR A 219 9.53 -9.62 7.66
CA TYR A 219 8.35 -8.76 7.60
C TYR A 219 8.48 -7.83 6.40
N MET A 220 7.66 -8.07 5.38
CA MET A 220 7.85 -7.54 4.03
C MET A 220 7.51 -6.04 3.93
N GLY A 221 8.20 -5.33 3.03
CA GLY A 221 8.03 -3.88 2.87
C GLY A 221 6.61 -3.45 2.50
N PHE A 222 5.88 -4.26 1.73
CA PHE A 222 4.49 -3.94 1.37
C PHE A 222 3.59 -3.89 2.61
N ALA A 223 3.83 -4.75 3.60
CA ALA A 223 3.07 -4.77 4.85
C ALA A 223 3.38 -3.53 5.69
N PHE A 224 4.65 -3.10 5.72
CA PHE A 224 5.07 -1.85 6.34
C PHE A 224 4.41 -0.62 5.67
N HIS A 225 4.39 -0.58 4.34
CA HIS A 225 3.75 0.49 3.57
C HIS A 225 2.25 0.60 3.87
N LEU A 226 1.53 -0.53 3.93
CA LEU A 226 0.10 -0.56 4.30
C LEU A 226 -0.13 -0.05 5.72
N ALA A 227 0.73 -0.45 6.67
CA ALA A 227 0.67 0.06 8.04
C ALA A 227 0.88 1.58 8.09
N CYS A 228 1.73 2.15 7.23
CA CYS A 228 1.91 3.59 7.13
C CYS A 228 0.63 4.29 6.66
N TRP A 229 -0.09 3.74 5.67
CA TRP A 229 -1.39 4.27 5.23
C TRP A 229 -2.47 4.18 6.32
N GLN A 230 -2.51 3.08 7.07
CA GLN A 230 -3.41 2.98 8.21
C GLN A 230 -3.10 4.05 9.27
N MET A 231 -1.81 4.26 9.60
CA MET A 231 -1.38 5.30 10.55
C MET A 231 -1.70 6.71 10.08
N TYR A 232 -1.52 6.98 8.78
CA TYR A 232 -1.83 8.26 8.16
C TYR A 232 -3.33 8.57 8.23
N THR A 233 -4.17 7.56 7.99
CA THR A 233 -5.64 7.71 7.96
C THR A 233 -6.30 7.64 9.34
N LEU A 234 -5.55 7.27 10.40
CA LEU A 234 -6.05 7.36 11.77
C LEU A 234 -6.44 8.81 12.12
N PRO A 235 -7.56 9.02 12.86
CA PRO A 235 -8.08 10.35 13.16
C PRO A 235 -7.02 11.27 13.79
N LYS A 236 -6.62 12.35 13.10
CA LYS A 236 -5.56 13.27 13.59
C LYS A 236 -5.91 13.91 14.95
N SER A 237 -7.21 14.10 15.25
CA SER A 237 -7.70 14.58 16.56
C SER A 237 -7.34 13.64 17.73
N GLN A 238 -7.15 12.35 17.46
CA GLN A 238 -6.80 11.34 18.47
C GLN A 238 -5.29 11.10 18.48
N ASN A 239 -4.55 12.06 19.04
CA ASN A 239 -3.11 11.95 19.25
C ASN A 239 -2.77 11.28 20.60
N THR A 240 -3.08 9.98 20.71
CA THR A 240 -2.88 9.23 21.95
C THR A 240 -1.40 8.88 22.18
N PHE A 241 -1.03 8.58 23.42
CA PHE A 241 0.32 8.13 23.75
C PHE A 241 0.75 6.90 22.93
N LEU A 242 -0.14 5.91 22.78
CA LEU A 242 0.13 4.71 21.98
C LEU A 242 0.38 5.04 20.50
N ARG A 243 -0.37 5.99 19.93
CA ARG A 243 -0.10 6.45 18.57
C ARG A 243 1.30 7.03 18.44
N ARG A 244 1.72 7.90 19.37
CA ARG A 244 3.06 8.49 19.37
C ARG A 244 4.16 7.44 19.47
N VAL A 245 3.97 6.44 20.35
CA VAL A 245 4.91 5.32 20.51
C VAL A 245 5.00 4.52 19.21
N LEU A 246 3.86 4.13 18.62
CA LEU A 246 3.83 3.38 17.37
C LEU A 246 4.45 4.16 16.20
N THR A 247 4.09 5.44 16.03
CA THR A 247 4.66 6.32 15.02
C THR A 247 6.18 6.41 15.18
N LYS A 248 6.69 6.62 16.40
CA LYS A 248 8.14 6.68 16.66
C LYS A 248 8.83 5.36 16.34
N MET A 249 8.22 4.22 16.71
CA MET A 249 8.76 2.89 16.37
C MET A 249 8.84 2.69 14.86
N MET A 250 7.78 3.05 14.13
CA MET A 250 7.72 2.93 12.68
C MET A 250 8.69 3.88 11.97
N LEU A 251 8.80 5.14 12.41
CA LEU A 251 9.76 6.11 11.88
C LEU A 251 11.20 5.65 12.09
N ASN A 252 11.54 5.18 13.29
CA ASN A 252 12.87 4.66 13.61
C ASN A 252 13.22 3.40 12.80
N TYR A 253 12.20 2.64 12.38
CA TYR A 253 12.40 1.49 11.50
C TYR A 253 12.41 1.87 10.02
N CYS A 254 11.69 2.91 9.61
CA CYS A 254 11.56 3.34 8.22
C CYS A 254 12.93 3.64 7.58
N GLU A 255 13.09 3.31 6.31
CA GLU A 255 14.30 3.64 5.58
C GLU A 255 14.36 5.13 5.27
N LYS A 256 15.57 5.73 5.35
CA LYS A 256 15.76 7.16 5.16
C LYS A 256 15.26 7.65 3.80
N GLU A 257 15.47 6.85 2.77
CA GLU A 257 15.09 7.08 1.37
C GLU A 257 13.62 6.71 1.06
N ASN A 258 12.88 6.08 1.99
CA ASN A 258 11.46 5.78 1.80
C ASN A 258 10.62 7.01 2.17
N TYR A 259 10.77 8.08 1.36
CA TYR A 259 10.19 9.39 1.61
C TYR A 259 8.67 9.35 1.79
N LEU A 260 7.95 8.55 0.98
CA LEU A 260 6.50 8.44 1.12
C LEU A 260 6.10 7.92 2.50
N CYS A 261 6.68 6.80 2.96
CA CYS A 261 6.35 6.25 4.27
C CYS A 261 6.71 7.21 5.41
N ARG A 262 7.83 7.94 5.29
CA ARG A 262 8.21 8.98 6.27
C ARG A 262 7.17 10.10 6.34
N ILE A 263 6.71 10.62 5.19
CA ILE A 263 5.65 11.64 5.12
C ILE A 263 4.34 11.10 5.74
N LEU A 264 3.94 9.88 5.40
CA LEU A 264 2.73 9.24 5.97
C LEU A 264 2.80 9.08 7.50
N LEU A 265 4.00 8.93 8.04
CA LEU A 265 4.26 8.85 9.47
C LEU A 265 4.48 10.22 10.14
N GLY A 266 4.35 11.33 9.40
CA GLY A 266 4.42 12.70 9.91
C GLY A 266 5.81 13.29 9.98
N ASP A 267 6.78 12.75 9.23
CA ASP A 267 8.12 13.33 9.11
C ASP A 267 8.11 14.57 8.21
N LYS A 268 8.25 15.75 8.84
CA LYS A 268 8.29 17.05 8.17
C LYS A 268 9.68 17.45 7.67
N THR A 269 10.70 16.62 7.89
CA THR A 269 12.08 16.92 7.46
C THR A 269 12.35 16.62 5.99
N ILE A 270 11.39 16.03 5.28
CA ILE A 270 11.51 15.73 3.85
C ILE A 270 11.41 17.03 3.04
N THR A 271 12.49 17.33 2.33
CA THR A 271 12.60 18.54 1.51
C THR A 271 11.99 18.36 0.12
N TRP A 272 11.61 19.47 -0.53
CA TRP A 272 11.19 19.44 -1.92
C TRP A 272 12.28 18.91 -2.84
N GLU A 273 13.55 19.25 -2.60
CA GLU A 273 14.69 18.76 -3.39
C GLU A 273 14.76 17.22 -3.41
N GLN A 274 14.52 16.56 -2.28
CA GLN A 274 14.46 15.10 -2.20
C GLN A 274 13.29 14.51 -3.02
N VAL A 275 12.15 15.19 -3.03
CA VAL A 275 10.96 14.78 -3.78
C VAL A 275 11.14 15.00 -5.28
N GLU A 276 11.68 16.15 -5.67
CA GLU A 276 11.91 16.53 -7.05
C GLU A 276 12.92 15.61 -7.73
N ASN A 277 14.02 15.29 -7.02
CA ASN A 277 15.10 14.42 -7.47
C ASN A 277 14.80 12.92 -7.30
N TYR A 278 13.63 12.57 -6.76
CA TYR A 278 13.24 11.17 -6.61
C TYR A 278 13.08 10.51 -7.99
N GLN A 279 13.83 9.42 -8.21
CA GLN A 279 13.75 8.62 -9.41
C GLN A 279 12.77 7.45 -9.21
N PRO A 280 11.68 7.36 -10.01
CA PRO A 280 10.82 6.19 -10.03
C PRO A 280 11.62 4.92 -10.34
N ARG A 281 11.27 3.82 -9.66
CA ARG A 281 11.88 2.49 -9.91
C ARG A 281 10.89 1.53 -10.53
N GLU A 282 11.34 0.34 -10.90
CA GLU A 282 10.45 -0.73 -11.34
C GLU A 282 9.51 -1.13 -10.20
N GLY A 283 8.23 -1.34 -10.52
CA GLY A 283 7.20 -1.64 -9.52
C GLY A 283 6.86 -0.45 -8.62
N PHE A 284 6.28 -0.75 -7.45
CA PHE A 284 5.98 0.25 -6.42
C PHE A 284 7.08 0.27 -5.37
N ARG A 285 8.01 1.19 -5.53
CA ARG A 285 9.26 1.23 -4.77
C ARG A 285 9.04 1.30 -3.26
N TRP A 286 8.00 2.02 -2.82
CA TRP A 286 7.67 2.17 -1.39
C TRP A 286 7.30 0.87 -0.68
N GLN A 287 6.95 -0.19 -1.43
CA GLN A 287 6.66 -1.52 -0.89
C GLN A 287 7.89 -2.41 -0.69
N ALA A 288 9.08 -1.91 -1.03
CA ALA A 288 10.33 -2.65 -0.94
C ALA A 288 11.30 -2.01 0.06
N TYR A 289 12.10 -2.85 0.72
CA TYR A 289 13.27 -2.37 1.44
C TYR A 289 14.48 -2.31 0.51
N LEU A 290 15.34 -1.33 0.74
CA LEU A 290 16.65 -1.16 0.12
C LEU A 290 17.73 -2.05 0.72
N ASP A 291 17.39 -2.88 1.69
CA ASP A 291 18.33 -3.74 2.42
C ASP A 291 18.61 -5.09 1.73
N GLY A 292 17.92 -5.37 0.63
CA GLY A 292 18.07 -6.61 -0.15
C GLY A 292 17.14 -7.75 0.14
N SER A 293 16.26 -7.55 1.11
CA SER A 293 15.25 -8.53 1.46
C SER A 293 14.14 -8.68 0.40
N TRP A 294 14.01 -7.73 -0.53
CA TRP A 294 12.94 -7.78 -1.53
C TRP A 294 13.10 -8.98 -2.48
N PRO A 295 12.12 -9.90 -2.57
CA PRO A 295 12.27 -11.15 -3.32
C PRO A 295 11.72 -11.11 -4.75
N ASN A 296 11.09 -10.01 -5.17
CA ASN A 296 10.31 -10.00 -6.40
C ASN A 296 11.17 -9.59 -7.59
N TYR A 297 11.88 -10.52 -8.20
CA TYR A 297 12.90 -10.10 -9.15
C TYR A 297 13.31 -11.13 -10.22
N ASN A 298 12.33 -11.78 -10.83
CA ASN A 298 12.51 -12.28 -12.19
C ASN A 298 12.26 -11.12 -13.17
N GLY A 299 13.28 -10.30 -13.47
CA GLY A 299 13.25 -9.39 -14.62
C GLY A 299 13.72 -7.96 -14.41
N GLU A 300 14.97 -7.73 -13.96
CA GLU A 300 15.58 -6.38 -14.12
C GLU A 300 15.48 -6.04 -15.59
N GLN A 301 14.86 -4.92 -15.89
CA GLN A 301 14.84 -4.47 -17.27
C GLN A 301 16.18 -3.84 -17.61
N SER A 302 16.58 -3.90 -18.87
CA SER A 302 17.82 -3.26 -19.32
C SER A 302 17.79 -1.75 -19.09
N GLU A 303 18.95 -1.09 -18.98
CA GLU A 303 19.01 0.38 -18.89
C GLU A 303 18.26 1.07 -20.05
N GLU A 304 18.35 0.50 -21.26
CA GLU A 304 17.57 0.96 -22.42
C GLU A 304 16.05 0.88 -22.17
N TRP A 305 15.57 -0.22 -21.57
CA TRP A 305 14.17 -0.34 -21.19
C TRP A 305 13.80 0.69 -20.11
N LYS A 306 14.66 0.86 -19.10
CA LYS A 306 14.45 1.82 -18.00
C LYS A 306 14.34 3.25 -18.54
N GLU A 307 15.25 3.70 -19.39
CA GLU A 307 15.18 5.01 -20.05
C GLU A 307 13.90 5.19 -20.88
N LYS A 308 13.48 4.12 -21.57
CA LYS A 308 12.28 4.14 -22.41
C LYS A 308 10.99 4.10 -21.59
N HIS A 309 10.97 3.42 -20.46
CA HIS A 309 9.73 3.02 -19.76
C HIS A 309 9.56 3.59 -18.35
N LEU A 310 10.61 3.79 -17.55
CA LEU A 310 10.49 4.35 -16.19
C LEU A 310 9.96 5.78 -16.19
N LYS A 311 10.18 6.55 -17.26
CA LYS A 311 9.54 7.86 -17.45
C LYS A 311 8.01 7.82 -17.41
N TRP A 312 7.41 6.63 -17.58
CA TRP A 312 5.97 6.38 -17.50
C TRP A 312 5.54 5.77 -16.16
N ASN A 313 6.45 5.34 -15.27
CA ASN A 313 6.08 5.01 -13.89
C ASN A 313 5.91 6.29 -13.05
N GLN A 314 5.01 7.15 -13.50
CA GLN A 314 4.78 8.46 -12.90
C GLN A 314 4.04 8.33 -11.58
N MET A 315 3.22 7.29 -11.39
CA MET A 315 2.41 7.12 -10.18
C MET A 315 3.24 7.07 -8.88
N ASP A 316 4.42 6.45 -8.91
CA ASP A 316 5.30 6.35 -7.74
C ASP A 316 5.78 7.74 -7.25
N ARG A 317 6.22 8.58 -8.20
CA ARG A 317 6.68 9.95 -7.97
C ARG A 317 5.53 10.93 -7.75
N ASP A 318 4.46 10.83 -8.54
CA ASP A 318 3.27 11.66 -8.41
C ASP A 318 2.61 11.45 -7.06
N CYS A 319 2.56 10.21 -6.54
CA CYS A 319 2.04 9.93 -5.21
C CYS A 319 2.89 10.62 -4.14
N LEU A 320 4.22 10.55 -4.25
CA LEU A 320 5.13 11.25 -3.36
C LEU A 320 4.93 12.76 -3.39
N ILE A 321 4.87 13.36 -4.59
CA ILE A 321 4.60 14.80 -4.79
C ILE A 321 3.26 15.17 -4.14
N THR A 322 2.20 14.42 -4.46
CA THR A 322 0.84 14.67 -3.93
C THR A 322 0.83 14.68 -2.41
N MET A 323 1.51 13.71 -1.79
CA MET A 323 1.56 13.61 -0.33
C MET A 323 2.48 14.67 0.30
N TRP A 324 3.58 15.04 -0.36
CA TRP A 324 4.44 16.12 0.09
C TRP A 324 3.72 17.47 0.05
N GLU A 325 3.04 17.80 -1.05
CA GLU A 325 2.25 19.03 -1.16
C GLU A 325 1.16 19.07 -0.09
N LYS A 326 0.44 17.95 0.08
CA LYS A 326 -0.66 17.86 1.04
C LYS A 326 -0.22 18.05 2.49
N GLU A 327 0.92 17.47 2.87
CA GLU A 327 1.34 17.41 4.27
C GLU A 327 2.47 18.37 4.63
N ILE A 328 3.32 18.80 3.69
CA ILE A 328 4.50 19.64 3.97
C ILE A 328 4.41 20.96 3.19
N GLY A 329 4.10 20.92 1.89
CA GLY A 329 4.17 22.10 1.02
C GLY A 329 3.13 23.20 1.26
N ASN A 330 2.14 22.96 2.14
CA ASN A 330 1.12 23.94 2.52
C ASN A 330 1.42 24.64 3.86
N GLU A 331 2.55 24.34 4.51
CA GLU A 331 3.11 25.07 5.66
C GLU A 331 4.07 26.16 5.18
#